data_AF-A0A940XLM0-F1
#
_entry.id   AF-A0A940XLM0-F1
#
_cell.length_a   1.000
_cell.length_b   1.000
_cell.length_c   1.000
_cell.angle_alpha   90.00
_cell.angle_beta   90.00
_cell.angle_gamma   90.00
#
_symmetry.space_group_name_H-M   'P 1'
#
loop_
_entity.id
_entity.type
_entity.pdbx_description
1 polymer ?
#
loop_
_entity_poly.entity_id
_entity_poly.type
_entity_poly.pdbx_seq_one_letter_code
_entity_poly.pdbx_strand_id
1 'polypeptide(L)'
;MPRASAEDGARPLPAAPAPAAPPVLEHHVLTSLLGAWALAACSPEEAAAVDAHLGDCEGCAEEALRLREAVGLLQRPESLDLDPALRTRVLDGCLERRPPRVPVPEWATPYDAETARLDALLQDIGDTEWHAPVRLRWFEADDEASRRTTVAGVIAHLLTVDGLVALALGLPDPLEGITAPVPEPASRTEAYWRASGLPPTRAVRRPWREQSHDIVRTAAFTGGRGGATGGRPVSYGGFALPLRDAMLDRAFECWVHAEDIAEAVDYPYAPPAPRHLHGMIDLAARMLPTVLAARRREGPAATAARRHLVPAGAPGRSLRLEIEGSGGGEWLIPLDSPGAVGSADHEVAHVALDGVEFCRLAAGHVPPADAAAGQLGDREAIRDVLFAAASLSRM
;
A
#
# COMPACT_ATOMS: atom_id res chain seq x y z
N MET A 1 30.91 -14.73 -6.38
CA MET A 1 31.63 -13.44 -6.48
C MET A 1 30.71 -12.35 -5.97
N PRO A 2 30.89 -11.83 -4.74
CA PRO A 2 30.04 -10.76 -4.25
C PRO A 2 30.36 -9.46 -5.00
N ARG A 3 29.30 -8.74 -5.40
CA ARG A 3 29.40 -7.47 -6.14
C ARG A 3 29.95 -6.38 -5.23
N ALA A 4 30.97 -5.68 -5.69
CA ALA A 4 31.50 -4.50 -5.03
C ALA A 4 30.49 -3.35 -5.11
N SER A 5 30.15 -2.78 -3.95
CA SER A 5 29.32 -1.58 -3.85
C SER A 5 30.09 -0.38 -4.37
N ALA A 6 29.66 0.14 -5.51
CA ALA A 6 30.22 1.35 -6.12
C ALA A 6 29.55 2.59 -5.52
N GLU A 7 29.82 2.90 -4.25
CA GLU A 7 29.51 4.21 -3.65
C GLU A 7 30.15 4.39 -2.25
N ASP A 8 31.41 4.01 -2.08
CA ASP A 8 32.23 4.49 -0.95
C ASP A 8 33.28 5.45 -1.50
N GLY A 9 32.88 6.71 -1.68
CA GLY A 9 33.82 7.79 -1.89
C GLY A 9 34.70 7.90 -0.64
N ALA A 10 35.98 7.56 -0.80
CA ALA A 10 37.03 7.55 0.22
C ALA A 10 37.25 8.92 0.87
N ARG A 11 36.31 9.35 1.72
CA ARG A 11 36.49 10.44 2.65
C ARG A 11 36.59 9.82 4.05
N PRO A 12 37.76 9.86 4.70
CA PRO A 12 37.89 9.31 6.04
C PRO A 12 36.89 10.02 6.97
N LEU A 13 36.17 9.24 7.75
CA LEU A 13 35.32 9.75 8.83
C LEU A 13 36.19 10.64 9.74
N PRO A 14 35.68 11.79 10.20
CA PRO A 14 36.42 12.62 11.14
C PRO A 14 36.77 11.78 12.37
N ALA A 15 38.04 11.77 12.76
CA ALA A 15 38.50 11.04 13.92
C ALA A 15 37.71 11.50 15.14
N ALA A 16 37.11 10.54 15.85
CA ALA A 16 36.50 10.82 17.15
C ALA A 16 37.56 11.47 18.05
N PRO A 17 37.21 12.51 18.83
CA PRO A 17 38.14 13.08 19.79
C PRO A 17 38.66 11.97 20.70
N ALA A 18 39.97 11.95 20.93
CA ALA A 18 40.58 10.96 21.82
C ALA A 18 39.90 11.06 23.20
N PRO A 19 39.55 9.93 23.83
CA PRO A 19 38.96 9.96 25.16
C PRO A 19 39.94 10.69 26.10
N ALA A 20 39.42 11.64 26.87
CA ALA A 20 40.20 12.30 27.90
C ALA A 20 40.75 11.24 28.87
N ALA A 21 42.01 11.38 29.29
CA ALA A 21 42.59 10.47 30.26
C ALA A 21 41.72 10.45 31.52
N PRO A 22 41.39 9.28 32.08
CA PRO A 22 40.54 9.19 33.26
C PRO A 22 41.17 10.00 34.41
N PRO A 23 40.36 10.73 35.19
CA PRO A 23 40.87 11.48 36.32
C PRO A 23 41.55 10.55 37.32
N VAL A 24 42.74 10.93 37.80
CA VAL A 24 43.42 10.23 38.89
C VAL A 24 42.70 10.61 40.18
N LEU A 25 41.84 9.72 40.66
CA LEU A 25 41.07 9.90 41.87
C LEU A 25 41.69 9.10 43.02
N GLU A 26 41.63 9.64 44.21
CA GLU A 26 42.08 8.96 45.43
C GLU A 26 41.21 7.72 45.68
N HIS A 27 41.81 6.66 46.24
CA HIS A 27 41.15 5.37 46.47
C HIS A 27 39.80 5.50 47.20
N HIS A 28 39.71 6.34 48.24
CA HIS A 28 38.48 6.55 49.00
C HIS A 28 37.33 7.16 48.16
N VAL A 29 37.66 7.98 47.15
CA VAL A 29 36.68 8.54 46.22
C VAL A 29 36.17 7.44 45.29
N LEU A 30 37.08 6.62 44.76
CA LEU A 30 36.73 5.48 43.89
C LEU A 30 35.87 4.45 44.61
N THR A 31 36.18 4.15 45.89
CA THR A 31 35.34 3.27 46.73
C THR A 31 33.93 3.84 46.92
N SER A 32 33.79 5.17 47.08
CA SER A 32 32.47 5.80 47.21
C SER A 32 31.64 5.76 45.93
N LEU A 33 32.27 5.62 44.77
CA LEU A 33 31.63 5.54 43.45
C LEU A 33 31.16 4.13 43.10
N LEU A 34 31.58 3.08 43.81
CA LEU A 34 31.26 1.68 43.45
C LEU A 34 29.74 1.42 43.37
N GLY A 35 28.95 2.02 44.25
CA GLY A 35 27.49 1.90 44.23
C GLY A 35 26.86 2.59 43.00
N ALA A 36 27.32 3.79 42.66
CA ALA A 36 26.85 4.51 41.47
C ALA A 36 27.30 3.83 40.17
N TRP A 37 28.52 3.28 40.17
CA TRP A 37 29.06 2.50 39.05
C TRP A 37 28.28 1.21 38.84
N ALA A 38 27.92 0.48 39.92
CA ALA A 38 27.11 -0.72 39.85
C ALA A 38 25.69 -0.45 39.29
N LEU A 39 25.16 0.76 39.48
CA LEU A 39 23.88 1.24 38.95
C LEU A 39 23.98 1.88 37.55
N ALA A 40 25.16 1.92 36.94
CA ALA A 40 25.43 2.65 35.69
C ALA A 40 25.05 4.15 35.75
N ALA A 41 25.22 4.77 36.92
CA ALA A 41 24.85 6.16 37.20
C ALA A 41 26.05 7.12 37.24
N CYS A 42 27.28 6.61 37.04
CA CYS A 42 28.49 7.43 36.92
C CYS A 42 28.55 8.18 35.59
N SER A 43 29.27 9.31 35.55
CA SER A 43 29.68 9.92 34.28
C SER A 43 30.62 8.97 33.51
N PRO A 44 30.80 9.15 32.19
CA PRO A 44 31.76 8.35 31.41
C PRO A 44 33.19 8.40 31.96
N GLU A 45 33.62 9.56 32.47
CA GLU A 45 34.95 9.76 33.04
C GLU A 45 35.12 9.05 34.39
N GLU A 46 34.09 9.12 35.25
CA GLU A 46 34.06 8.43 36.54
C GLU A 46 34.02 6.91 36.35
N ALA A 47 33.23 6.42 35.39
CA ALA A 47 33.13 4.99 35.08
C ALA A 47 34.49 4.44 34.61
N ALA A 48 35.18 5.16 33.72
CA ALA A 48 36.51 4.77 33.26
C ALA A 48 37.56 4.77 34.39
N ALA A 49 37.48 5.72 35.33
CA ALA A 49 38.37 5.77 36.48
C ALA A 49 38.12 4.60 37.46
N VAL A 50 36.86 4.23 37.69
CA VAL A 50 36.49 3.06 38.50
C VAL A 50 36.94 1.77 37.79
N ASP A 51 36.67 1.60 36.49
CA ASP A 51 37.07 0.40 35.73
C ASP A 51 38.59 0.15 35.79
N ALA A 52 39.39 1.21 35.62
CA ALA A 52 40.84 1.12 35.77
C ALA A 52 41.23 0.69 37.20
N HIS A 53 40.59 1.26 38.22
CA HIS A 53 40.85 0.94 39.61
C HIS A 53 40.51 -0.51 40.00
N LEU A 54 39.41 -1.05 39.47
CA LEU A 54 38.99 -2.44 39.72
C LEU A 54 40.00 -3.46 39.18
N GLY A 55 40.79 -3.10 38.16
CA GLY A 55 41.89 -3.93 37.67
C GLY A 55 43.07 -4.03 38.64
N ASP A 56 43.25 -3.02 39.49
CA ASP A 56 44.41 -2.88 40.38
C ASP A 56 44.08 -3.12 41.87
N CYS A 57 42.80 -3.23 42.25
CA CYS A 57 42.36 -3.40 43.64
C CYS A 57 41.34 -4.54 43.82
N GLU A 58 41.82 -5.67 44.32
CA GLU A 58 41.03 -6.88 44.54
C GLU A 58 39.81 -6.65 45.47
N GLY A 59 39.99 -5.90 46.56
CA GLY A 59 38.89 -5.62 47.50
C GLY A 59 37.76 -4.77 46.89
N CYS A 60 38.10 -3.80 46.03
CA CYS A 60 37.07 -3.03 45.32
C CYS A 60 36.43 -3.86 44.19
N ALA A 61 37.17 -4.76 43.55
CA ALA A 61 36.62 -5.69 42.56
C ALA A 61 35.58 -6.65 43.17
N GLU A 62 35.88 -7.24 44.34
CA GLU A 62 34.93 -8.08 45.07
C GLU A 62 33.66 -7.32 45.47
N GLU A 63 33.82 -6.11 46.00
CA GLU A 63 32.68 -5.29 46.42
C GLU A 63 31.85 -4.83 45.22
N ALA A 64 32.48 -4.44 44.11
CA ALA A 64 31.82 -4.10 42.87
C ALA A 64 30.98 -5.27 42.31
N LEU A 65 31.49 -6.51 42.42
CA LEU A 65 30.78 -7.70 42.00
C LEU A 65 29.54 -7.97 42.88
N ARG A 66 29.69 -7.88 44.21
CA ARG A 66 28.56 -7.99 45.15
C ARG A 66 27.50 -6.93 44.91
N LEU A 67 27.91 -5.68 44.66
CA LEU A 67 26.99 -4.59 44.35
C LEU A 67 26.23 -4.84 43.04
N ARG A 68 26.90 -5.36 41.99
CA ARG A 68 26.22 -5.73 40.74
C ARG A 68 25.23 -6.87 40.92
N GLU A 69 25.57 -7.89 41.72
CA GLU A 69 24.64 -8.95 42.08
C GLU A 69 23.41 -8.40 42.83
N ALA A 70 23.62 -7.48 43.79
CA ALA A 70 22.55 -6.84 44.53
C ALA A 70 21.65 -5.96 43.62
N VAL A 71 22.24 -5.22 42.67
CA VAL A 71 21.48 -4.44 41.67
C VAL A 71 20.59 -5.36 40.82
N GLY A 72 21.10 -6.53 40.42
CA GLY A 72 20.31 -7.53 39.69
C GLY A 72 19.10 -8.07 40.47
N LEU A 73 19.16 -8.08 41.81
CA LEU A 73 18.04 -8.46 42.68
C LEU A 73 17.02 -7.33 42.90
N LEU A 74 17.44 -6.07 42.74
CA LEU A 74 16.60 -4.88 42.92
C LEU A 74 15.89 -4.47 41.62
N GLN A 75 16.47 -4.78 40.47
CA GLN A 75 15.84 -4.51 39.18
C GLN A 75 14.69 -5.49 38.94
N ARG A 76 13.51 -4.94 38.63
CA ARG A 76 12.46 -5.75 38.01
C ARG A 76 12.98 -6.19 36.64
N PRO A 77 12.71 -7.43 36.18
CA PRO A 77 13.02 -7.80 34.82
C PRO A 77 12.26 -6.86 33.88
N GLU A 78 13.00 -5.97 33.21
CA GLU A 78 12.47 -5.15 32.14
C GLU A 78 12.23 -6.05 30.92
N SER A 79 11.16 -5.78 30.17
CA SER A 79 10.94 -6.51 28.93
C SER A 79 12.06 -6.19 27.94
N LEU A 80 12.62 -7.23 27.32
CA LEU A 80 13.54 -7.08 26.18
C LEU A 80 12.79 -6.76 24.88
N ASP A 81 11.46 -6.66 24.93
CA ASP A 81 10.65 -6.27 23.79
C ASP A 81 10.95 -4.81 23.43
N LEU A 82 11.48 -4.62 22.22
CA LEU A 82 11.63 -3.30 21.66
C LEU A 82 10.24 -2.70 21.42
N ASP A 83 10.11 -1.39 21.65
CA ASP A 83 8.93 -0.64 21.23
C ASP A 83 8.65 -0.94 19.74
N PRO A 84 7.47 -1.47 19.38
CA PRO A 84 7.14 -1.80 17.99
C PRO A 84 7.31 -0.61 17.03
N ALA A 85 7.19 0.63 17.53
CA ALA A 85 7.40 1.85 16.75
C ALA A 85 8.88 2.26 16.62
N LEU A 86 9.80 1.62 17.33
CA LEU A 86 11.24 1.94 17.28
C LEU A 86 11.79 1.82 15.86
N ARG A 87 11.46 0.73 15.14
CA ARG A 87 11.90 0.52 13.77
C ARG A 87 11.46 1.68 12.87
N THR A 88 10.17 2.05 12.96
CA THR A 88 9.60 3.16 12.18
C THR A 88 10.32 4.47 12.50
N ARG A 89 10.46 4.83 13.78
CA ARG A 89 11.18 6.06 14.18
C ARG A 89 12.62 6.10 13.70
N VAL A 90 13.33 4.97 13.76
CA VAL A 90 14.72 4.87 13.29
C VAL A 90 14.80 5.07 11.77
N LEU A 91 13.92 4.42 11.01
CA LEU A 91 13.85 4.56 9.56
C LEU A 91 13.46 5.99 9.16
N ASP A 92 12.46 6.58 9.81
CA ASP A 92 12.04 7.97 9.58
C ASP A 92 13.21 8.92 9.84
N GLY A 93 13.87 8.80 10.99
CA GLY A 93 15.05 9.62 11.29
C GLY A 93 16.21 9.41 10.30
N CYS A 94 16.38 8.21 9.75
CA CYS A 94 17.36 7.95 8.69
C CYS A 94 16.97 8.63 7.36
N LEU A 95 15.69 8.59 6.98
CA LEU A 95 15.17 9.20 5.75
C LEU A 95 15.15 10.73 5.84
N GLU A 96 14.85 11.30 7.01
CA GLU A 96 14.96 12.75 7.27
C GLU A 96 16.40 13.24 7.13
N ARG A 97 17.38 12.48 7.64
CA ARG A 97 18.80 12.83 7.52
C ARG A 97 19.32 12.68 6.09
N ARG A 98 18.79 11.74 5.32
CA ARG A 98 19.20 11.47 3.93
C ARG A 98 17.97 11.35 3.02
N PRO A 99 17.34 12.48 2.65
CA PRO A 99 16.16 12.45 1.80
C PRO A 99 16.50 11.90 0.41
N PRO A 100 15.52 11.25 -0.26
CA PRO A 100 15.72 10.74 -1.61
C PRO A 100 16.03 11.89 -2.57
N ARG A 101 17.04 11.69 -3.42
CA ARG A 101 17.47 12.70 -4.40
C ARG A 101 16.40 12.98 -5.46
N VAL A 102 15.57 11.97 -5.74
CA VAL A 102 14.39 12.06 -6.61
C VAL A 102 13.24 11.36 -5.86
N PRO A 103 12.34 12.12 -5.22
CA PRO A 103 11.22 11.52 -4.49
C PRO A 103 10.18 10.94 -5.45
N VAL A 104 9.50 9.89 -5.02
CA VAL A 104 8.30 9.38 -5.69
C VAL A 104 7.17 10.40 -5.48
N PRO A 105 6.38 10.76 -6.50
CA PRO A 105 5.25 11.65 -6.34
C PRO A 105 4.21 11.02 -5.40
N GLU A 106 3.52 11.85 -4.61
CA GLU A 106 2.54 11.36 -3.63
C GLU A 106 1.48 10.45 -4.25
N TRP A 107 0.96 10.82 -5.43
CA TRP A 107 -0.04 10.02 -6.16
C TRP A 107 0.47 8.67 -6.69
N ALA A 108 1.78 8.45 -6.75
CA ALA A 108 2.39 7.17 -7.15
C ALA A 108 2.79 6.31 -5.93
N THR A 109 2.78 6.88 -4.72
CA THR A 109 3.21 6.20 -3.49
C THR A 109 2.37 4.95 -3.17
N PRO A 110 1.03 4.94 -3.36
CA PRO A 110 0.24 3.73 -3.17
C PRO A 110 0.67 2.58 -4.09
N TYR A 111 0.92 2.85 -5.37
CA TYR A 111 1.35 1.82 -6.32
C TYR A 111 2.73 1.25 -5.96
N ASP A 112 3.70 2.12 -5.62
CA ASP A 112 5.03 1.70 -5.17
C ASP A 112 4.94 0.82 -3.91
N ALA A 113 4.12 1.21 -2.93
CA ALA A 113 3.92 0.44 -1.71
C ALA A 113 3.27 -0.93 -1.96
N GLU A 114 2.16 -1.00 -2.70
CA GLU A 114 1.43 -2.26 -2.89
C GLU A 114 2.21 -3.25 -3.77
N THR A 115 2.92 -2.78 -4.81
CA THR A 115 3.80 -3.64 -5.62
C THR A 115 4.99 -4.16 -4.80
N ALA A 116 5.58 -3.35 -3.91
CA ALA A 116 6.64 -3.81 -3.02
C ALA A 116 6.15 -4.84 -2.00
N ARG A 117 4.94 -4.67 -1.47
CA ARG A 117 4.32 -5.62 -0.54
C ARG A 117 3.99 -6.95 -1.21
N LEU A 118 3.46 -6.92 -2.43
CA LEU A 118 3.24 -8.13 -3.22
C LEU A 118 4.56 -8.82 -3.57
N ASP A 119 5.61 -8.08 -3.97
CA ASP A 119 6.92 -8.68 -4.26
C ASP A 119 7.55 -9.36 -3.04
N ALA A 120 7.30 -8.84 -1.82
CA ALA A 120 7.71 -9.48 -0.58
C ALA A 120 7.00 -10.84 -0.37
N LEU A 121 5.68 -10.89 -0.54
CA LEU A 121 4.92 -12.16 -0.53
C LEU A 121 5.50 -13.14 -1.57
N LEU A 122 5.68 -12.69 -2.81
CA LEU A 122 6.18 -13.51 -3.91
C LEU A 122 7.63 -13.99 -3.72
N GLN A 123 8.39 -13.33 -2.83
CA GLN A 123 9.72 -13.74 -2.44
C GLN A 123 9.71 -14.89 -1.43
N ASP A 124 8.71 -14.91 -0.55
CA ASP A 124 8.59 -15.89 0.54
C ASP A 124 8.02 -17.23 0.05
N ILE A 125 7.19 -17.22 -0.98
CA ILE A 125 6.56 -18.45 -1.52
C ILE A 125 7.54 -19.32 -2.35
N GLY A 126 7.36 -20.63 -2.22
CA GLY A 126 8.07 -21.68 -2.94
C GLY A 126 7.58 -21.90 -4.38
N ASP A 127 8.35 -22.65 -5.17
CA ASP A 127 8.10 -22.83 -6.60
C ASP A 127 6.77 -23.54 -6.93
N THR A 128 6.29 -24.42 -6.05
CA THR A 128 5.01 -25.11 -6.23
C THR A 128 3.82 -24.18 -6.06
N GLU A 129 3.91 -23.20 -5.17
CA GLU A 129 2.83 -22.26 -4.84
C GLU A 129 2.51 -21.31 -6.00
N TRP A 130 3.45 -21.09 -6.92
CA TRP A 130 3.19 -20.37 -8.18
C TRP A 130 2.10 -21.01 -9.05
N HIS A 131 1.81 -22.30 -8.82
CA HIS A 131 0.78 -23.06 -9.51
C HIS A 131 -0.49 -23.25 -8.65
N ALA A 132 -0.54 -22.70 -7.44
CA ALA A 132 -1.71 -22.74 -6.59
C ALA A 132 -2.92 -22.09 -7.32
N PRO A 133 -4.10 -22.71 -7.27
CA PRO A 133 -5.26 -22.24 -8.01
C PRO A 133 -5.81 -20.96 -7.41
N VAL A 134 -6.03 -19.96 -8.25
CA VAL A 134 -6.69 -18.70 -7.89
C VAL A 134 -7.95 -18.55 -8.72
N ARG A 135 -8.98 -17.91 -8.17
CA ARG A 135 -10.21 -17.57 -8.88
C ARG A 135 -10.40 -16.06 -8.84
N LEU A 136 -10.08 -15.41 -9.96
CA LEU A 136 -10.41 -14.00 -10.16
C LEU A 136 -11.93 -13.86 -10.19
N ARG A 137 -12.44 -12.82 -9.52
CA ARG A 137 -13.86 -12.48 -9.46
C ARG A 137 -14.05 -11.03 -9.85
N TRP A 138 -15.15 -10.76 -10.54
CA TRP A 138 -15.61 -9.41 -10.86
C TRP A 138 -17.12 -9.44 -11.04
N PHE A 139 -17.73 -8.27 -11.20
CA PHE A 139 -19.16 -8.12 -11.38
C PHE A 139 -19.45 -7.59 -12.78
N GLU A 140 -20.27 -8.31 -13.54
CA GLU A 140 -20.60 -7.97 -14.93
C GLU A 140 -22.07 -8.31 -15.21
N ALA A 141 -22.78 -7.40 -15.89
CA ALA A 141 -24.17 -7.60 -16.30
C ALA A 141 -25.12 -8.04 -15.16
N ASP A 142 -24.93 -7.46 -13.97
CA ASP A 142 -25.70 -7.74 -12.75
C ASP A 142 -25.53 -9.15 -12.17
N ASP A 143 -24.44 -9.83 -12.54
CA ASP A 143 -24.09 -11.16 -12.05
C ASP A 143 -22.60 -11.24 -11.67
N GLU A 144 -22.27 -12.24 -10.85
CA GLU A 144 -20.90 -12.59 -10.51
C GLU A 144 -20.23 -13.29 -11.70
N ALA A 145 -19.11 -12.73 -12.14
CA ALA A 145 -18.26 -13.32 -13.15
C ALA A 145 -16.94 -13.80 -12.52
N SER A 146 -16.38 -14.89 -13.05
CA SER A 146 -15.13 -15.43 -12.51
C SER A 146 -14.26 -16.14 -13.54
N ARG A 147 -12.96 -16.17 -13.25
CA ARG A 147 -11.96 -16.83 -14.09
C ARG A 147 -10.98 -17.60 -13.22
N ARG A 148 -10.84 -18.91 -13.49
CA ARG A 148 -9.83 -19.76 -12.85
C ARG A 148 -8.46 -19.51 -13.48
N THR A 149 -7.45 -19.37 -12.63
CA THR A 149 -6.06 -19.17 -13.00
C THR A 149 -5.14 -19.74 -11.91
N THR A 150 -3.87 -19.38 -11.91
CA THR A 150 -2.89 -19.68 -10.85
C THR A 150 -2.27 -18.41 -10.30
N VAL A 151 -1.51 -18.49 -9.21
CA VAL A 151 -0.69 -17.36 -8.70
C VAL A 151 0.15 -16.73 -9.82
N ALA A 152 0.84 -17.54 -10.62
CA ALA A 152 1.59 -17.03 -11.77
C ALA A 152 0.69 -16.36 -12.83
N GLY A 153 -0.52 -16.88 -13.03
CA GLY A 153 -1.51 -16.28 -13.92
C GLY A 153 -2.02 -14.92 -13.42
N VAL A 154 -2.17 -14.73 -12.12
CA VAL A 154 -2.51 -13.42 -11.50
C VAL A 154 -1.39 -12.40 -11.75
N ILE A 155 -0.13 -12.79 -11.54
CA ILE A 155 1.01 -11.89 -11.81
C ILE A 155 1.12 -11.57 -13.31
N ALA A 156 0.82 -12.53 -14.19
CA ALA A 156 0.70 -12.28 -15.62
C ALA A 156 -0.42 -11.28 -15.94
N HIS A 157 -1.58 -11.41 -15.30
CA HIS A 157 -2.67 -10.44 -15.42
C HIS A 157 -2.19 -9.03 -15.02
N LEU A 158 -1.62 -8.87 -13.81
CA LEU A 158 -1.09 -7.58 -13.34
C LEU A 158 -0.06 -6.98 -14.31
N LEU A 159 0.92 -7.76 -14.77
CA LEU A 159 1.91 -7.35 -15.77
C LEU A 159 1.25 -6.81 -17.04
N THR A 160 0.24 -7.50 -17.56
CA THR A 160 -0.40 -7.13 -18.84
C THR A 160 -1.20 -5.84 -18.73
N VAL A 161 -1.88 -5.62 -17.60
CA VAL A 161 -2.74 -4.46 -17.39
C VAL A 161 -1.93 -3.24 -16.94
N ASP A 162 -0.90 -3.41 -16.11
CA ASP A 162 0.07 -2.35 -15.77
C ASP A 162 0.82 -1.85 -17.01
N GLY A 163 0.90 -2.68 -18.05
CA GLY A 163 1.37 -2.29 -19.39
C GLY A 163 0.63 -1.08 -19.99
N LEU A 164 -0.63 -0.83 -19.63
CA LEU A 164 -1.38 0.37 -20.05
C LEU A 164 -0.76 1.65 -19.48
N VAL A 165 -0.35 1.61 -18.21
CA VAL A 165 0.36 2.71 -17.55
C VAL A 165 1.78 2.84 -18.12
N ALA A 166 2.48 1.72 -18.33
CA ALA A 166 3.80 1.71 -18.96
C ALA A 166 3.78 2.41 -20.33
N LEU A 167 2.81 2.06 -21.19
CA LEU A 167 2.61 2.69 -22.50
C LEU A 167 2.36 4.20 -22.40
N ALA A 168 1.50 4.64 -21.47
CA ALA A 168 1.23 6.06 -21.26
C ALA A 168 2.48 6.85 -20.80
N LEU A 169 3.41 6.17 -20.11
CA LEU A 169 4.70 6.71 -19.69
C LEU A 169 5.78 6.62 -20.80
N GLY A 170 5.51 5.96 -21.92
CA GLY A 170 6.47 5.75 -23.01
C GLY A 170 7.45 4.61 -22.75
N LEU A 171 7.11 3.69 -21.86
CA LEU A 171 7.86 2.47 -21.58
C LEU A 171 7.44 1.33 -22.53
N PRO A 172 8.25 0.26 -22.65
CA PRO A 172 7.91 -0.91 -23.47
C PRO A 172 6.59 -1.59 -23.03
N ASP A 173 5.83 -2.10 -24.00
CA ASP A 173 4.65 -2.94 -23.73
C ASP A 173 5.08 -4.39 -23.47
N PRO A 174 4.68 -5.01 -22.35
CA PRO A 174 4.92 -6.44 -22.11
C PRO A 174 4.22 -7.38 -23.12
N LEU A 175 3.26 -6.87 -23.90
CA LEU A 175 2.59 -7.59 -24.99
C LEU A 175 3.31 -7.40 -26.33
N GLU A 176 4.56 -6.94 -26.38
CA GLU A 176 5.30 -6.85 -27.64
C GLU A 176 5.26 -8.18 -28.42
N GLY A 177 4.73 -8.14 -29.65
CA GLY A 177 4.52 -9.33 -30.49
C GLY A 177 3.24 -10.13 -30.21
N ILE A 178 2.41 -9.71 -29.25
CA ILE A 178 1.11 -10.32 -28.90
C ILE A 178 -0.01 -9.33 -29.21
N THR A 179 -0.89 -9.68 -30.14
CA THR A 179 -2.03 -8.83 -30.51
C THR A 179 -3.24 -9.12 -29.63
N ALA A 180 -3.64 -8.16 -28.79
CA ALA A 180 -4.95 -8.16 -28.15
C ALA A 180 -6.02 -7.61 -29.12
N PRO A 181 -7.22 -8.21 -29.21
CA PRO A 181 -8.28 -7.72 -30.12
C PRO A 181 -8.73 -6.30 -29.82
N VAL A 182 -8.78 -5.94 -28.53
CA VAL A 182 -9.06 -4.59 -28.03
C VAL A 182 -8.08 -4.25 -26.90
N PRO A 183 -7.70 -2.98 -26.72
CA PRO A 183 -6.73 -2.56 -25.71
C PRO A 183 -7.34 -2.44 -24.30
N GLU A 184 -8.18 -3.41 -23.93
CA GLU A 184 -8.87 -3.48 -22.63
C GLU A 184 -8.17 -4.49 -21.69
N PRO A 185 -8.24 -4.30 -20.36
CA PRO A 185 -7.59 -5.18 -19.38
C PRO A 185 -7.83 -6.68 -19.60
N ALA A 186 -9.11 -7.10 -19.66
CA ALA A 186 -9.50 -8.48 -19.92
C ALA A 186 -8.93 -9.04 -21.25
N SER A 187 -9.00 -8.25 -22.33
CA SER A 187 -8.52 -8.67 -23.65
C SER A 187 -7.00 -8.80 -23.71
N ARG A 188 -6.26 -7.94 -23.00
CA ARG A 188 -4.80 -8.03 -22.87
C ARG A 188 -4.38 -9.25 -22.05
N THR A 189 -5.04 -9.47 -20.92
CA THR A 189 -4.82 -10.64 -20.06
C THR A 189 -5.03 -11.95 -20.83
N GLU A 190 -6.18 -12.09 -21.49
CA GLU A 190 -6.51 -13.29 -22.25
C GLU A 190 -5.59 -13.50 -23.47
N ALA A 191 -5.18 -12.43 -24.16
CA ALA A 191 -4.21 -12.53 -25.24
C ALA A 191 -2.86 -13.07 -24.75
N TYR A 192 -2.38 -12.58 -23.61
CA TYR A 192 -1.11 -13.02 -23.02
C TYR A 192 -1.16 -14.48 -22.55
N TRP A 193 -2.23 -14.88 -21.84
CA TRP A 193 -2.41 -16.27 -21.41
C TRP A 193 -2.51 -17.23 -22.59
N ARG A 194 -3.19 -16.85 -23.68
CA ARG A 194 -3.25 -17.68 -24.91
C ARG A 194 -1.91 -17.80 -25.63
N ALA A 195 -1.14 -16.71 -25.68
CA ALA A 195 0.14 -16.68 -26.41
C ALA A 195 1.22 -17.57 -25.76
N SER A 196 1.16 -17.78 -24.45
CA SER A 196 2.20 -18.51 -23.71
C SER A 196 2.28 -20.01 -24.03
N GLY A 197 1.21 -20.61 -24.60
CA GLY A 197 1.13 -22.04 -24.97
C GLY A 197 1.16 -23.03 -23.79
N LEU A 198 1.74 -22.63 -22.66
CA LEU A 198 1.76 -23.26 -21.36
C LEU A 198 1.29 -22.26 -20.30
N PRO A 199 0.76 -22.71 -19.14
CA PRO A 199 0.44 -21.83 -18.04
C PRO A 199 1.66 -21.00 -17.61
N PRO A 200 1.48 -19.71 -17.24
CA PRO A 200 2.54 -18.91 -16.65
C PRO A 200 3.18 -19.61 -15.44
N THR A 201 4.46 -19.36 -15.23
CA THR A 201 5.25 -19.89 -14.10
C THR A 201 5.91 -18.75 -13.33
N ARG A 202 6.69 -19.05 -12.29
CA ARG A 202 7.52 -18.09 -11.54
C ARG A 202 8.35 -17.15 -12.41
N ALA A 203 8.66 -17.53 -13.65
CA ALA A 203 9.38 -16.68 -14.60
C ALA A 203 8.73 -15.30 -14.83
N VAL A 204 7.40 -15.18 -14.65
CA VAL A 204 6.67 -13.90 -14.81
C VAL A 204 7.00 -12.86 -13.74
N ARG A 205 7.50 -13.26 -12.56
CA ARG A 205 7.83 -12.35 -11.46
C ARG A 205 8.82 -11.28 -11.88
N ARG A 206 9.86 -11.68 -12.61
CA ARG A 206 10.96 -10.77 -12.95
C ARG A 206 10.51 -9.67 -13.92
N PRO A 207 9.86 -9.96 -15.07
CA PRO A 207 9.31 -8.94 -15.95
C PRO A 207 8.31 -8.00 -15.23
N TRP A 208 7.42 -8.55 -14.41
CA TRP A 208 6.46 -7.75 -13.62
C TRP A 208 7.19 -6.77 -12.69
N ARG A 209 8.14 -7.26 -11.90
CA ARG A 209 8.92 -6.43 -10.98
C ARG A 209 9.75 -5.36 -11.68
N GLU A 210 10.38 -5.72 -12.81
CA GLU A 210 11.14 -4.76 -13.62
C GLU A 210 10.22 -3.65 -14.17
N GLN A 211 9.03 -4.01 -14.67
CA GLN A 211 8.05 -3.04 -15.15
C GLN A 211 7.55 -2.11 -14.03
N SER A 212 7.15 -2.64 -12.87
CA SER A 212 6.67 -1.81 -11.74
C SER A 212 7.74 -0.81 -11.30
N HIS A 213 9.00 -1.24 -11.23
CA HIS A 213 10.13 -0.36 -10.93
C HIS A 213 10.34 0.73 -11.98
N ASP A 214 10.25 0.39 -13.27
CA ASP A 214 10.41 1.37 -14.36
C ASP A 214 9.25 2.38 -14.41
N ILE A 215 8.02 1.95 -14.11
CA ILE A 215 6.85 2.83 -13.94
C ILE A 215 7.10 3.85 -12.81
N VAL A 216 7.44 3.38 -11.60
CA VAL A 216 7.69 4.24 -10.42
C VAL A 216 8.86 5.18 -10.68
N ARG A 217 9.97 4.67 -11.23
CA ARG A 217 11.14 5.45 -11.58
C ARG A 217 10.78 6.56 -12.57
N THR A 218 10.04 6.24 -13.62
CA THR A 218 9.64 7.21 -14.65
C THR A 218 8.70 8.26 -14.08
N ALA A 219 7.74 7.85 -13.24
CA ALA A 219 6.87 8.76 -12.49
C ALA A 219 7.67 9.71 -11.58
N ALA A 220 8.72 9.24 -10.90
CA ALA A 220 9.59 10.07 -10.08
C ALA A 220 10.36 11.15 -10.88
N PHE A 221 10.88 10.80 -12.05
CA PHE A 221 11.59 11.78 -12.90
C PHE A 221 10.67 12.78 -13.60
N THR A 222 9.43 12.40 -13.88
CA THR A 222 8.48 13.21 -14.67
C THR A 222 7.42 13.90 -13.83
N GLY A 223 7.12 13.40 -12.63
CA GLY A 223 6.07 13.90 -11.73
C GLY A 223 6.41 15.21 -11.02
N GLY A 224 7.71 15.50 -10.81
CA GLY A 224 8.17 16.77 -10.23
C GLY A 224 8.20 17.94 -11.23
N ARG A 225 8.14 17.67 -12.55
CA ARG A 225 8.18 18.70 -13.59
C ARG A 225 6.76 19.19 -13.92
N GLY A 226 6.21 19.99 -13.02
CA GLY A 226 5.07 20.87 -13.28
C GLY A 226 3.76 20.19 -13.67
N GLY A 227 3.19 19.33 -12.81
CA GLY A 227 1.77 18.91 -12.77
C GLY A 227 1.18 18.18 -13.99
N ALA A 228 1.75 18.33 -15.19
CA ALA A 228 1.19 17.90 -16.46
C ALA A 228 1.24 16.37 -16.64
N THR A 229 2.27 15.72 -16.10
CA THR A 229 2.44 14.26 -16.20
C THR A 229 1.30 13.50 -15.51
N GLY A 230 0.89 13.92 -14.30
CA GLY A 230 -0.21 13.29 -13.56
C GLY A 230 -1.59 13.49 -14.22
N GLY A 231 -1.70 14.44 -15.15
CA GLY A 231 -2.91 14.67 -15.96
C GLY A 231 -2.94 13.90 -17.27
N ARG A 232 -1.85 13.20 -17.66
CA ARG A 232 -1.79 12.46 -18.92
C ARG A 232 -2.84 11.34 -18.93
N PRO A 233 -3.64 11.18 -20.00
CA PRO A 233 -4.64 10.13 -20.05
C PRO A 233 -4.01 8.74 -20.22
N VAL A 234 -4.51 7.77 -19.47
CA VAL A 234 -4.25 6.34 -19.60
C VAL A 234 -5.54 5.69 -20.09
N SER A 235 -5.50 5.08 -21.28
CA SER A 235 -6.66 4.41 -21.87
C SER A 235 -6.84 3.02 -21.29
N TYR A 236 -8.06 2.71 -20.88
CA TYR A 236 -8.53 1.38 -20.49
C TYR A 236 -9.46 0.78 -21.57
N GLY A 237 -9.46 1.34 -22.78
CA GLY A 237 -10.40 1.02 -23.85
C GLY A 237 -11.65 1.88 -23.78
N GLY A 238 -12.73 1.39 -23.15
CA GLY A 238 -14.02 2.10 -23.05
C GLY A 238 -14.00 3.40 -22.24
N PHE A 239 -12.94 3.65 -21.47
CA PHE A 239 -12.74 4.88 -20.71
C PHE A 239 -11.25 5.20 -20.55
N ALA A 240 -10.95 6.38 -20.01
CA ALA A 240 -9.59 6.80 -19.68
C ALA A 240 -9.54 7.46 -18.30
N LEU A 241 -8.43 7.24 -17.59
CA LEU A 241 -8.13 7.89 -16.32
C LEU A 241 -6.90 8.81 -16.48
N PRO A 242 -6.83 9.96 -15.80
CA PRO A 242 -5.56 10.65 -15.62
C PRO A 242 -4.54 9.72 -14.97
N LEU A 243 -3.26 9.83 -15.33
CA LEU A 243 -2.18 8.95 -14.84
C LEU A 243 -2.17 8.80 -13.31
N ARG A 244 -2.42 9.89 -12.57
CA ARG A 244 -2.50 9.83 -11.10
C ARG A 244 -3.62 8.90 -10.60
N ASP A 245 -4.78 8.92 -11.26
CA ASP A 245 -5.94 8.11 -10.91
C ASP A 245 -5.72 6.68 -11.41
N ALA A 246 -5.11 6.51 -12.59
CA ALA A 246 -4.72 5.19 -13.10
C ALA A 246 -3.74 4.49 -12.14
N MET A 247 -2.79 5.21 -11.53
CA MET A 247 -1.85 4.62 -10.57
C MET A 247 -2.53 4.21 -9.25
N LEU A 248 -3.53 4.98 -8.79
CA LEU A 248 -4.36 4.58 -7.65
C LEU A 248 -5.20 3.33 -7.97
N ASP A 249 -5.78 3.28 -9.17
CA ASP A 249 -6.47 2.09 -9.68
C ASP A 249 -5.53 0.87 -9.72
N ARG A 250 -4.33 1.01 -10.31
CA ARG A 250 -3.36 -0.09 -10.34
C ARG A 250 -2.91 -0.51 -8.94
N ALA A 251 -2.81 0.42 -7.99
CA ALA A 251 -2.49 0.09 -6.60
C ALA A 251 -3.62 -0.71 -5.93
N PHE A 252 -4.88 -0.34 -6.17
CA PHE A 252 -6.05 -1.07 -5.71
C PHE A 252 -6.07 -2.50 -6.28
N GLU A 253 -5.91 -2.64 -7.59
CA GLU A 253 -5.87 -3.94 -8.27
C GLU A 253 -4.69 -4.81 -7.80
N CYS A 254 -3.52 -4.22 -7.55
CA CYS A 254 -2.37 -4.93 -7.01
C CYS A 254 -2.64 -5.45 -5.59
N TRP A 255 -3.30 -4.67 -4.74
CA TRP A 255 -3.65 -5.10 -3.38
C TRP A 255 -4.71 -6.21 -3.40
N VAL A 256 -5.81 -6.04 -4.14
CA VAL A 256 -6.88 -7.04 -4.27
C VAL A 256 -6.32 -8.38 -4.74
N HIS A 257 -5.50 -8.36 -5.79
CA HIS A 257 -4.90 -9.58 -6.30
C HIS A 257 -3.78 -10.15 -5.42
N ALA A 258 -3.15 -9.32 -4.58
CA ALA A 258 -2.28 -9.83 -3.54
C ALA A 258 -3.08 -10.57 -2.44
N GLU A 259 -4.29 -10.12 -2.11
CA GLU A 259 -5.19 -10.86 -1.22
C GLU A 259 -5.63 -12.19 -1.84
N ASP A 260 -6.00 -12.20 -3.13
CA ASP A 260 -6.32 -13.44 -3.87
C ASP A 260 -5.18 -14.48 -3.80
N ILE A 261 -3.94 -14.01 -3.99
CA ILE A 261 -2.75 -14.85 -3.91
C ILE A 261 -2.52 -15.31 -2.48
N ALA A 262 -2.60 -14.40 -1.51
CA ALA A 262 -2.39 -14.69 -0.10
C ALA A 262 -3.38 -15.74 0.42
N GLU A 263 -4.66 -15.65 0.04
CA GLU A 263 -5.67 -16.67 0.36
C GLU A 263 -5.29 -18.03 -0.26
N ALA A 264 -4.86 -18.04 -1.52
CA ALA A 264 -4.54 -19.29 -2.23
C ALA A 264 -3.32 -20.03 -1.67
N VAL A 265 -2.42 -19.33 -0.96
CA VAL A 265 -1.18 -19.88 -0.40
C VAL A 265 -1.09 -19.79 1.13
N ASP A 266 -2.20 -19.43 1.79
CA ASP A 266 -2.30 -19.27 3.25
C ASP A 266 -1.24 -18.31 3.84
N TYR A 267 -1.04 -17.15 3.18
CA TYR A 267 -0.10 -16.11 3.60
C TYR A 267 -0.81 -15.00 4.39
N PRO A 268 -0.27 -14.53 5.53
CA PRO A 268 -0.85 -13.42 6.26
C PRO A 268 -0.66 -12.10 5.49
N TYR A 269 -1.76 -11.51 5.02
CA TYR A 269 -1.72 -10.25 4.27
C TYR A 269 -2.70 -9.23 4.85
N ALA A 270 -2.19 -8.06 5.24
CA ALA A 270 -2.98 -7.01 5.87
C ALA A 270 -3.57 -6.03 4.84
N PRO A 271 -4.55 -5.19 5.20
CA PRO A 271 -5.00 -4.08 4.35
C PRO A 271 -3.90 -3.03 4.10
N PRO A 272 -4.06 -2.15 3.09
CA PRO A 272 -3.16 -1.03 2.81
C PRO A 272 -3.05 -0.04 3.97
N ALA A 273 -2.00 0.77 3.93
CA ALA A 273 -1.87 1.88 4.87
C ALA A 273 -3.09 2.80 4.77
N PRO A 274 -3.62 3.36 5.88
CA PRO A 274 -4.89 4.10 5.89
C PRO A 274 -4.98 5.22 4.85
N ARG A 275 -3.89 5.98 4.66
CA ARG A 275 -3.80 7.03 3.64
C ARG A 275 -3.89 6.51 2.19
N HIS A 276 -3.36 5.32 1.92
CA HIS A 276 -3.42 4.71 0.59
C HIS A 276 -4.83 4.17 0.35
N LEU A 277 -5.41 3.49 1.35
CA LEU A 277 -6.77 3.00 1.32
C LEU A 277 -7.77 4.15 1.07
N HIS A 278 -7.63 5.28 1.77
CA HIS A 278 -8.45 6.47 1.55
C HIS A 278 -8.38 6.96 0.10
N GLY A 279 -7.18 7.01 -0.51
CA GLY A 279 -7.01 7.41 -1.91
C GLY A 279 -7.68 6.46 -2.90
N MET A 280 -7.68 5.15 -2.62
CA MET A 280 -8.37 4.14 -3.44
C MET A 280 -9.89 4.28 -3.31
N ILE A 281 -10.40 4.47 -2.08
CA ILE A 281 -11.82 4.70 -1.80
C ILE A 281 -12.31 6.00 -2.46
N ASP A 282 -11.55 7.08 -2.34
CA ASP A 282 -11.87 8.37 -2.97
C ASP A 282 -12.01 8.22 -4.48
N LEU A 283 -11.06 7.53 -5.14
CA LEU A 283 -11.14 7.28 -6.57
C LEU A 283 -12.43 6.52 -6.93
N ALA A 284 -12.72 5.41 -6.24
CA ALA A 284 -13.93 4.62 -6.46
C ALA A 284 -15.20 5.48 -6.27
N ALA A 285 -15.29 6.25 -5.18
CA ALA A 285 -16.40 7.15 -4.90
C ALA A 285 -16.59 8.20 -6.02
N ARG A 286 -15.51 8.82 -6.51
CA ARG A 286 -15.55 9.77 -7.63
C ARG A 286 -15.98 9.13 -8.95
N MET A 287 -15.78 7.83 -9.13
CA MET A 287 -16.18 7.11 -10.35
C MET A 287 -17.67 6.74 -10.35
N LEU A 288 -18.29 6.56 -9.17
CA LEU A 288 -19.68 6.11 -9.03
C LEU A 288 -20.70 6.89 -9.88
N PRO A 289 -20.71 8.24 -9.95
CA PRO A 289 -21.68 8.98 -10.77
C PRO A 289 -21.60 8.62 -12.27
N THR A 290 -20.38 8.36 -12.77
CA THR A 290 -20.16 7.97 -14.17
C THR A 290 -20.65 6.54 -14.41
N VAL A 291 -20.36 5.62 -13.51
CA VAL A 291 -20.79 4.22 -13.60
C VAL A 291 -22.30 4.09 -13.48
N LEU A 292 -22.93 4.82 -12.55
CA LEU A 292 -24.39 4.93 -12.44
C LEU A 292 -25.03 5.36 -13.75
N ALA A 293 -24.47 6.38 -14.40
CA ALA A 293 -24.99 6.85 -15.67
C ALA A 293 -24.79 5.86 -16.82
N ALA A 294 -23.70 5.09 -16.82
CA ALA A 294 -23.46 4.02 -17.80
C ALA A 294 -24.46 2.87 -17.63
N ARG A 295 -24.60 2.34 -16.41
CA ARG A 295 -25.55 1.26 -16.08
C ARG A 295 -26.99 1.62 -16.45
N ARG A 296 -27.41 2.87 -16.23
CA ARG A 296 -28.75 3.35 -16.62
C ARG A 296 -28.97 3.46 -18.13
N ARG A 297 -27.90 3.58 -18.92
CA ARG A 297 -28.00 3.55 -20.39
C ARG A 297 -28.11 2.11 -20.91
N GLU A 298 -27.48 1.16 -20.24
CA GLU A 298 -27.33 -0.23 -20.68
C GLU A 298 -28.38 -1.20 -20.11
N GLY A 299 -28.95 -0.90 -18.93
CA GLY A 299 -29.85 -1.82 -18.22
C GLY A 299 -31.20 -2.11 -18.92
N PRO A 300 -31.82 -3.29 -18.69
CA PRO A 300 -33.10 -3.71 -19.31
C PRO A 300 -34.30 -2.83 -18.97
N ALA A 301 -34.15 -1.94 -17.99
CA ALA A 301 -35.12 -0.94 -17.60
C ALA A 301 -34.54 0.46 -17.87
N ALA A 302 -34.59 0.88 -19.14
CA ALA A 302 -34.80 2.28 -19.45
C ALA A 302 -36.21 2.72 -18.97
N THR A 303 -36.53 2.52 -17.68
CA THR A 303 -37.75 3.02 -17.05
C THR A 303 -37.65 4.54 -17.03
N ALA A 304 -38.10 5.13 -18.13
CA ALA A 304 -38.15 6.55 -18.43
C ALA A 304 -38.98 7.38 -17.42
N ALA A 305 -39.53 6.77 -16.37
CA ALA A 305 -40.57 7.37 -15.54
C ALA A 305 -40.07 8.36 -14.48
N ARG A 306 -38.77 8.39 -14.12
CA ARG A 306 -38.25 9.29 -13.06
C ARG A 306 -36.83 9.81 -13.28
N ARG A 307 -36.48 10.12 -14.53
CA ARG A 307 -35.19 10.77 -14.83
C ARG A 307 -35.22 12.22 -14.36
N HIS A 308 -34.92 12.47 -13.09
CA HIS A 308 -34.59 13.81 -12.63
C HIS A 308 -33.13 14.08 -13.02
N LEU A 309 -32.91 14.66 -14.20
CA LEU A 309 -31.57 15.08 -14.62
C LEU A 309 -31.38 16.54 -14.23
N VAL A 310 -30.28 16.83 -13.55
CA VAL A 310 -29.88 18.21 -13.24
C VAL A 310 -28.72 18.65 -14.14
N PRO A 311 -28.63 19.95 -14.49
CA PRO A 311 -27.48 20.50 -15.22
C PRO A 311 -26.16 20.24 -14.50
N ALA A 312 -25.06 20.18 -15.24
CA ALA A 312 -23.74 20.09 -14.65
C ALA A 312 -23.48 21.29 -13.73
N GLY A 313 -22.89 21.03 -12.55
CA GLY A 313 -22.65 22.03 -11.52
C GLY A 313 -23.87 22.34 -10.63
N ALA A 314 -25.07 21.86 -10.96
CA ALA A 314 -26.25 22.03 -10.11
C ALA A 314 -26.29 20.93 -9.02
N PRO A 315 -26.83 21.23 -7.83
CA PRO A 315 -27.09 20.21 -6.83
C PRO A 315 -28.17 19.25 -7.33
N GLY A 316 -27.97 17.96 -7.08
CA GLY A 316 -28.96 16.91 -7.36
C GLY A 316 -29.19 16.03 -6.14
N ARG A 317 -30.14 15.10 -6.25
CA ARG A 317 -30.34 14.05 -5.24
C ARG A 317 -29.01 13.35 -4.99
N SER A 318 -28.68 13.20 -3.72
CA SER A 318 -27.39 12.68 -3.30
C SER A 318 -27.57 11.50 -2.37
N LEU A 319 -26.69 10.51 -2.52
CA LEU A 319 -26.51 9.47 -1.52
C LEU A 319 -25.27 9.82 -0.70
N ARG A 320 -25.38 9.82 0.62
CA ARG A 320 -24.23 9.88 1.52
C ARG A 320 -23.61 8.50 1.60
N LEU A 321 -22.33 8.41 1.27
CA LEU A 321 -21.49 7.23 1.43
C LEU A 321 -20.54 7.51 2.60
N GLU A 322 -20.79 6.88 3.75
CA GLU A 322 -19.92 6.91 4.91
C GLU A 322 -19.06 5.64 4.91
N ILE A 323 -17.75 5.81 4.94
CA ILE A 323 -16.81 4.71 5.07
C ILE A 323 -16.14 4.82 6.42
N GLU A 324 -16.28 3.77 7.23
CA GLU A 324 -15.70 3.69 8.57
C GLU A 324 -14.21 3.29 8.52
N GLY A 325 -13.51 3.49 9.63
CA GLY A 325 -12.11 3.11 9.79
C GLY A 325 -11.11 4.22 9.47
N SER A 326 -9.82 3.94 9.68
CA SER A 326 -8.75 4.94 9.61
C SER A 326 -8.44 5.47 8.20
N GLY A 327 -8.84 4.73 7.16
CA GLY A 327 -8.82 5.17 5.76
C GLY A 327 -10.17 5.67 5.25
N GLY A 328 -11.17 5.74 6.13
CA GLY A 328 -12.54 6.10 5.80
C GLY A 328 -12.76 7.58 5.50
N GLY A 329 -14.03 7.98 5.40
CA GLY A 329 -14.45 9.32 5.05
C GLY A 329 -15.93 9.40 4.69
N GLU A 330 -16.39 10.58 4.30
CA GLU A 330 -17.76 10.79 3.83
C GLU A 330 -17.75 11.40 2.43
N TRP A 331 -18.55 10.83 1.52
CA TRP A 331 -18.75 11.32 0.17
C TRP A 331 -20.24 11.52 -0.11
N LEU A 332 -20.58 12.62 -0.78
CA LEU A 332 -21.93 12.84 -1.30
C LEU A 332 -21.94 12.47 -2.78
N ILE A 333 -22.51 11.30 -3.09
CA ILE A 333 -22.55 10.75 -4.44
C ILE A 333 -23.78 11.33 -5.17
N PRO A 334 -23.59 12.20 -6.18
CA PRO A 334 -24.70 12.70 -6.97
C PRO A 334 -25.34 11.57 -7.78
N LEU A 335 -26.65 11.45 -7.67
CA LEU A 335 -27.43 10.37 -8.28
C LEU A 335 -28.03 10.75 -9.63
N ASP A 336 -28.17 12.04 -9.93
CA ASP A 336 -29.04 12.50 -11.02
C ASP A 336 -28.30 12.69 -12.35
N SER A 337 -27.05 13.16 -12.32
CA SER A 337 -26.19 13.21 -13.50
C SER A 337 -24.71 13.14 -13.10
N PRO A 338 -23.81 12.66 -13.99
CA PRO A 338 -22.37 12.59 -13.68
C PRO A 338 -21.73 13.95 -13.39
N GLY A 339 -22.30 15.03 -13.92
CA GLY A 339 -21.81 16.39 -13.72
C GLY A 339 -22.49 17.13 -12.58
N ALA A 340 -23.46 16.53 -11.88
CA ALA A 340 -24.12 17.14 -10.74
C ALA A 340 -23.17 17.21 -9.54
N VAL A 341 -23.49 18.11 -8.60
CA VAL A 341 -22.73 18.27 -7.36
C VAL A 341 -23.48 17.58 -6.23
N GLY A 342 -22.76 16.79 -5.43
CA GLY A 342 -23.30 16.19 -4.21
C GLY A 342 -23.75 17.27 -3.21
N SER A 343 -24.89 17.08 -2.57
CA SER A 343 -25.51 18.07 -1.67
C SER A 343 -26.17 17.38 -0.48
N ALA A 344 -25.76 17.76 0.74
CA ALA A 344 -26.38 17.28 1.97
C ALA A 344 -27.84 17.72 2.11
N ASP A 345 -28.18 18.91 1.57
CA ASP A 345 -29.56 19.42 1.54
C ASP A 345 -30.49 18.58 0.64
N HIS A 346 -29.91 17.82 -0.29
CA HIS A 346 -30.63 16.93 -1.23
C HIS A 346 -30.33 15.46 -0.97
N GLU A 347 -29.95 15.11 0.26
CA GLU A 347 -29.73 13.73 0.63
C GLU A 347 -31.03 12.93 0.62
N VAL A 348 -31.03 11.82 -0.11
CA VAL A 348 -32.18 10.90 -0.20
C VAL A 348 -31.88 9.54 0.41
N ALA A 349 -30.61 9.23 0.62
CA ALA A 349 -30.14 7.95 1.14
C ALA A 349 -28.77 8.08 1.80
N HIS A 350 -28.50 7.18 2.75
CA HIS A 350 -27.23 7.04 3.44
C HIS A 350 -26.85 5.56 3.49
N VAL A 351 -25.60 5.28 3.09
CA VAL A 351 -24.97 3.97 3.16
C VAL A 351 -23.69 4.10 3.98
N ALA A 352 -23.53 3.23 4.98
CA ALA A 352 -22.35 3.15 5.84
C ALA A 352 -21.72 1.75 5.80
N LEU A 353 -20.40 1.64 5.64
CA LEU A 353 -19.67 0.36 5.65
C LEU A 353 -18.18 0.53 5.99
N ASP A 354 -17.52 -0.55 6.39
CA ASP A 354 -16.07 -0.56 6.60
C ASP A 354 -15.31 -0.38 5.26
N GLY A 355 -14.13 0.26 5.32
CA GLY A 355 -13.32 0.52 4.13
C GLY A 355 -12.90 -0.74 3.36
N VAL A 356 -12.54 -1.83 4.05
CA VAL A 356 -12.19 -3.10 3.39
C VAL A 356 -13.42 -3.74 2.76
N GLU A 357 -14.58 -3.66 3.42
CA GLU A 357 -15.84 -4.16 2.87
C GLU A 357 -16.23 -3.41 1.59
N PHE A 358 -16.12 -2.08 1.57
CA PHE A 358 -16.37 -1.29 0.36
C PHE A 358 -15.43 -1.66 -0.79
N CYS A 359 -14.14 -1.86 -0.48
CA CYS A 359 -13.17 -2.28 -1.47
C CYS A 359 -13.46 -3.69 -2.01
N ARG A 360 -13.88 -4.65 -1.17
CA ARG A 360 -14.29 -5.98 -1.62
C ARG A 360 -15.54 -5.93 -2.51
N LEU A 361 -16.51 -5.08 -2.18
CA LEU A 361 -17.65 -4.82 -3.05
C LEU A 361 -17.18 -4.25 -4.39
N ALA A 362 -16.35 -3.20 -4.37
CA ALA A 362 -15.83 -2.55 -5.57
C ALA A 362 -14.95 -3.47 -6.44
N ALA A 363 -14.32 -4.47 -5.82
CA ALA A 363 -13.55 -5.53 -6.47
C ALA A 363 -14.39 -6.74 -6.91
N GLY A 364 -15.72 -6.72 -6.74
CA GLY A 364 -16.60 -7.83 -7.12
C GLY A 364 -16.39 -9.11 -6.32
N HIS A 365 -15.79 -9.00 -5.13
CA HIS A 365 -15.56 -10.13 -4.22
C HIS A 365 -16.78 -10.44 -3.33
N VAL A 366 -17.63 -9.43 -3.13
CA VAL A 366 -18.87 -9.53 -2.39
C VAL A 366 -20.02 -9.04 -3.28
N PRO A 367 -21.09 -9.83 -3.44
CA PRO A 367 -22.27 -9.38 -4.18
C PRO A 367 -22.92 -8.16 -3.53
N PRO A 368 -23.49 -7.21 -4.31
CA PRO A 368 -24.14 -6.02 -3.77
C PRO A 368 -25.23 -6.30 -2.72
N ALA A 369 -25.92 -7.44 -2.84
CA ALA A 369 -26.98 -7.85 -1.92
C ALA A 369 -26.45 -8.37 -0.57
N ASP A 370 -25.21 -8.85 -0.55
CA ASP A 370 -24.59 -9.48 0.62
C ASP A 370 -23.60 -8.56 1.33
N ALA A 371 -23.30 -7.39 0.75
CA ALA A 371 -22.40 -6.40 1.33
C ALA A 371 -22.88 -5.98 2.74
N ALA A 372 -21.96 -6.03 3.70
CA ALA A 372 -22.22 -5.66 5.10
C ALA A 372 -22.32 -4.13 5.26
N ALA A 373 -23.42 -3.56 4.77
CA ALA A 373 -23.66 -2.12 4.76
C ALA A 373 -24.89 -1.72 5.60
N GLY A 374 -24.73 -0.72 6.45
CA GLY A 374 -25.84 0.03 7.04
C GLY A 374 -26.55 0.86 5.97
N GLN A 375 -27.89 0.81 5.94
CA GLN A 375 -28.70 1.41 4.87
C GLN A 375 -29.86 2.21 5.44
N LEU A 376 -30.01 3.46 5.02
CA LEU A 376 -31.11 4.35 5.42
C LEU A 376 -31.60 5.18 4.22
N GLY A 377 -32.92 5.33 4.05
CA GLY A 377 -33.52 6.18 3.01
C GLY A 377 -33.99 5.42 1.78
N ASP A 378 -33.84 6.04 0.60
CA ASP A 378 -34.33 5.52 -0.68
C ASP A 378 -33.64 4.20 -1.09
N ARG A 379 -34.39 3.10 -1.01
CA ARG A 379 -33.89 1.74 -1.32
C ARG A 379 -33.45 1.56 -2.77
N GLU A 380 -34.08 2.26 -3.72
CA GLU A 380 -33.70 2.17 -5.13
C GLU A 380 -32.36 2.86 -5.36
N ALA A 381 -32.18 4.05 -4.78
CA ALA A 381 -30.91 4.78 -4.82
C ALA A 381 -29.76 3.98 -4.19
N ILE A 382 -30.00 3.36 -3.04
CA ILE A 382 -29.01 2.52 -2.35
C ILE A 382 -28.62 1.34 -3.22
N ARG A 383 -29.60 0.59 -3.74
CA ARG A 383 -29.34 -0.56 -4.62
C ARG A 383 -28.54 -0.13 -5.85
N ASP A 384 -28.94 0.95 -6.51
CA ASP A 384 -28.25 1.44 -7.70
C ASP A 384 -26.78 1.77 -7.41
N VAL A 385 -26.48 2.39 -6.27
CA VAL A 385 -25.10 2.72 -5.86
C VAL A 385 -24.30 1.48 -5.52
N LEU A 386 -24.84 0.51 -4.79
CA LEU A 386 -24.11 -0.72 -4.45
C LEU A 386 -23.79 -1.55 -5.71
N PHE A 387 -24.73 -1.65 -6.65
CA PHE A 387 -24.49 -2.31 -7.93
C PHE A 387 -23.50 -1.52 -8.81
N ALA A 388 -23.53 -0.18 -8.77
CA ALA A 388 -22.54 0.65 -9.45
C ALA A 388 -21.15 0.48 -8.86
N ALA A 389 -21.02 0.37 -7.54
CA ALA A 389 -19.75 0.09 -6.88
C ALA A 389 -19.19 -1.27 -7.34
N ALA A 390 -19.99 -2.34 -7.31
CA ALA A 390 -19.55 -3.65 -7.80
C ALA A 390 -19.10 -3.64 -9.26
N SER A 391 -19.78 -2.86 -10.10
CA SER A 391 -19.45 -2.73 -11.54
C SER A 391 -18.16 -1.96 -11.83
N LEU A 392 -17.42 -1.49 -10.81
CA LEU A 392 -16.07 -0.96 -10.98
C LEU A 392 -15.04 -2.08 -11.24
N SER A 393 -15.31 -3.28 -10.73
CA SER A 393 -14.47 -4.46 -10.91
C SER A 393 -14.43 -4.92 -12.37
N ARG A 394 -13.31 -5.51 -12.75
CA ARG A 394 -13.05 -6.05 -14.09
C ARG A 394 -11.91 -7.06 -14.03
N MET A 395 -11.87 -7.94 -15.03
CA MET A 395 -10.70 -8.76 -15.33
C MET A 395 -9.68 -8.00 -16.19
#